data_AF-A0A7Y0EP69-F1
#
_entry.id   AF-A0A7Y0EP69-F1
#
_cell.length_a   1.000
_cell.length_b   1.000
_cell.length_c   1.000
_cell.angle_alpha   90.00
_cell.angle_beta   90.00
_cell.angle_gamma   90.00
#
_symmetry.space_group_name_H-M   'P 1'
#
loop_
_entity.id
_entity.type
_entity.pdbx_description
1 polymer ?
#
loop_
_entity_poly.entity_id
_entity_poly.type
_entity_poly.pdbx_seq_one_letter_code
_entity_poly.pdbx_strand_id
1 'polypeptide(L)'
;MVQQIVSYSGVVTHKDDKRWRFSEQDGGVVSVTIAPALFNPTDTAKRDKYLTGVGDEATVVWINSGIPLARVNSGEYEGLFGPYDPDATDGRQEKIWGLLESQIECNVKFSGLTVGEPMVGMRYRGDIRKRYLPVIPADDAVWGGDFWDIDEDNTIIAKLSLTEAGGSSQATVPDGSITTAKLANGAVTTEKLADKAVTAAKVADGVIPSGK
;
A
#
# COMPACT_ATOMS: atom_id res chain seq x y z
N MET A 1 -0.85 26.60 52.27
CA MET A 1 -1.52 26.13 51.04
C MET A 1 -0.44 25.52 50.17
N VAL A 2 -0.29 24.19 50.21
CA VAL A 2 0.75 23.50 49.42
C VAL A 2 0.18 23.32 48.03
N GLN A 3 0.72 24.04 47.05
CA GLN A 3 0.39 23.74 45.65
C GLN A 3 1.00 22.40 45.31
N GLN A 4 0.14 21.39 45.23
CA GLN A 4 0.51 20.08 44.72
C GLN A 4 0.83 20.25 43.23
N ILE A 5 2.11 20.23 42.89
CA ILE A 5 2.55 20.15 41.50
C ILE A 5 2.23 18.72 41.05
N VAL A 6 1.05 18.54 40.46
CA VAL A 6 0.68 17.27 39.82
C VAL A 6 1.36 17.27 38.46
N SER A 7 2.48 16.57 38.33
CA SER A 7 3.04 16.22 37.02
C SER A 7 2.38 14.92 36.56
N TYR A 8 1.50 15.01 35.56
CA TYR A 8 0.96 13.83 34.88
C TYR A 8 2.01 13.41 33.83
N SER A 9 2.50 12.18 33.87
CA SER A 9 3.19 11.61 32.71
C SER A 9 2.19 10.72 31.99
N GLY A 10 1.43 11.31 31.09
CA GLY A 10 0.49 10.57 30.25
C GLY A 10 1.26 9.55 29.42
N VAL A 11 1.19 8.28 29.79
CA VAL A 11 1.65 7.20 28.90
C VAL A 11 0.63 7.12 27.77
N VAL A 12 0.92 7.79 26.65
CA VAL A 12 0.09 7.66 25.46
C VAL A 12 0.42 6.32 24.81
N THR A 13 -0.52 5.38 24.85
CA THR A 13 -0.39 4.10 24.16
C THR A 13 -0.39 4.34 22.65
N HIS A 14 0.67 3.93 21.97
CA HIS A 14 0.75 3.90 20.51
C HIS A 14 0.58 2.47 20.01
N LYS A 15 -0.15 2.31 18.90
CA LYS A 15 -0.28 1.03 18.21
C LYS A 15 -0.20 1.28 16.71
N ASP A 16 0.79 0.65 16.08
CA ASP A 16 0.91 0.56 14.63
C ASP A 16 0.09 -0.63 14.14
N ASP A 17 -0.94 -0.38 13.33
CA ASP A 17 -1.75 -1.44 12.72
C ASP A 17 -1.07 -1.95 11.46
N LYS A 18 -0.41 -3.12 11.55
CA LYS A 18 0.33 -3.73 10.43
C LYS A 18 -0.52 -4.69 9.59
N ARG A 19 -1.84 -4.76 9.79
CA ARG A 19 -2.71 -5.68 9.03
C ARG A 19 -2.77 -5.38 7.53
N TRP A 20 -2.38 -4.18 7.12
CA TRP A 20 -2.24 -3.81 5.71
C TRP A 20 -1.16 -4.64 5.00
N ARG A 21 -0.12 -5.08 5.71
CA ARG A 21 1.01 -5.82 5.13
C ARG A 21 0.60 -7.27 4.91
N PHE A 22 0.67 -7.74 3.67
CA PHE A 22 0.38 -9.13 3.33
C PHE A 22 1.57 -9.80 2.64
N SER A 23 2.14 -10.81 3.30
CA SER A 23 3.38 -11.50 2.91
C SER A 23 4.60 -10.57 2.75
N GLU A 24 5.79 -11.16 2.74
CA GLU A 24 7.03 -10.44 2.50
C GLU A 24 7.57 -10.84 1.13
N GLN A 25 7.43 -9.94 0.15
CA GLN A 25 8.07 -10.12 -1.15
C GLN A 25 9.52 -9.62 -1.07
N ASP A 26 10.45 -10.46 -1.52
CA ASP A 26 11.88 -10.12 -1.59
C ASP A 26 12.12 -9.02 -2.62
N GLY A 27 12.83 -7.96 -2.23
CA GLY A 27 12.95 -6.73 -3.00
C GLY A 27 11.60 -6.01 -3.16
N GLY A 28 11.58 -4.69 -2.98
CA GLY A 28 10.34 -3.94 -3.10
C GLY A 28 10.23 -2.68 -2.25
N VAL A 29 11.35 -2.27 -1.64
CA VAL A 29 11.46 -1.06 -0.83
C VAL A 29 12.53 -0.17 -1.44
N VAL A 30 12.23 1.11 -1.53
CA VAL A 30 13.17 2.17 -1.93
C VAL A 30 13.25 3.22 -0.82
N SER A 31 14.37 3.91 -0.72
CA SER A 31 14.52 5.02 0.22
C SER A 31 13.96 6.30 -0.38
N VAL A 32 13.11 7.00 0.35
CA VAL A 32 12.57 8.31 -0.03
C VAL A 32 12.71 9.30 1.11
N THR A 33 12.79 10.59 0.80
CA THR A 33 12.81 11.65 1.82
C THR A 33 11.39 12.17 2.04
N ILE A 34 10.90 12.12 3.28
CA ILE A 34 9.58 12.64 3.64
C ILE A 34 9.63 14.08 4.15
N ALA A 35 8.49 14.77 4.07
CA ALA A 35 8.24 16.05 4.73
C ALA A 35 7.38 15.81 5.99
N PRO A 36 7.96 15.75 7.20
CA PRO A 36 7.21 15.42 8.43
C PRO A 36 6.03 16.36 8.70
N ALA A 37 6.16 17.65 8.33
CA ALA A 37 5.10 18.64 8.51
C ALA A 37 3.79 18.25 7.81
N LEU A 38 3.84 17.54 6.68
CA LEU A 38 2.66 17.12 5.93
C LEU A 38 1.85 16.01 6.62
N PHE A 39 2.45 15.30 7.59
CA PHE A 39 1.76 14.28 8.39
C PHE A 39 1.01 14.88 9.58
N ASN A 40 1.16 16.17 9.85
CA ASN A 40 0.47 16.89 10.92
C ASN A 40 -0.44 18.02 10.37
N PRO A 41 -1.46 17.71 9.56
CA PRO A 41 -2.39 18.71 9.07
C PRO A 41 -3.23 19.30 10.23
N THR A 42 -3.80 20.48 10.00
CA THR A 42 -4.75 21.12 10.92
C THR A 42 -6.07 20.34 11.01
N ASP A 43 -6.45 19.62 9.95
CA ASP A 43 -7.55 18.67 9.96
C ASP A 43 -7.20 17.46 10.84
N THR A 44 -7.79 17.41 12.03
CA THR A 44 -7.53 16.34 13.00
C THR A 44 -7.99 14.97 12.53
N ALA A 45 -9.03 14.89 11.68
CA ALA A 45 -9.48 13.61 11.14
C ALA A 45 -8.51 13.02 10.11
N LYS A 46 -7.77 13.88 9.38
CA LYS A 46 -6.64 13.45 8.54
C LYS A 46 -5.42 13.12 9.41
N ARG A 47 -5.07 14.00 10.35
CA ARG A 47 -3.94 13.82 11.26
C ARG A 47 -4.00 12.50 12.02
N ASP A 48 -5.17 12.14 12.57
CA ASP A 48 -5.32 10.95 13.41
C ASP A 48 -5.25 9.64 12.59
N LYS A 49 -5.32 9.71 11.26
CA LYS A 49 -4.98 8.59 10.36
C LYS A 49 -3.46 8.45 10.18
N TYR A 50 -2.74 9.57 10.14
CA TYR A 50 -1.30 9.59 9.91
C TYR A 50 -0.50 9.32 11.19
N LEU A 51 -0.94 9.91 12.30
CA LEU A 51 -0.19 9.95 13.54
C LEU A 51 -0.87 9.16 14.65
N THR A 52 -0.05 8.54 15.48
CA THR A 52 -0.44 8.00 16.79
C THR A 52 0.43 8.60 17.89
N GLY A 53 0.00 8.51 19.14
CA GLY A 53 0.69 9.15 20.25
C GLY A 53 0.41 10.66 20.42
N VAL A 54 -0.50 11.23 19.62
CA VAL A 54 -0.83 12.67 19.68
C VAL A 54 -1.56 12.99 20.98
N GLY A 55 -1.09 14.03 21.68
CA GLY A 55 -1.70 14.56 22.89
C GLY A 55 -1.10 15.92 23.25
N ASP A 56 -1.77 16.67 24.13
CA ASP A 56 -1.41 18.06 24.47
C ASP A 56 0.01 18.20 25.05
N GLU A 57 0.51 17.15 25.70
CA GLU A 57 1.84 17.10 26.31
C GLU A 57 2.82 16.18 25.55
N ALA A 58 2.43 15.71 24.35
CA ALA A 58 3.26 14.77 23.58
C ALA A 58 4.55 15.45 23.10
N THR A 59 5.70 14.95 23.57
CA THR A 59 7.03 15.33 23.06
C THR A 59 7.49 14.41 21.91
N VAL A 60 6.86 13.24 21.79
CA VAL A 60 7.09 12.24 20.76
C VAL A 60 5.75 11.76 20.22
N VAL A 61 5.64 11.69 18.90
CA VAL A 61 4.52 11.08 18.18
C VAL A 61 5.07 10.15 17.11
N TRP A 62 4.24 9.28 16.56
CA TRP A 62 4.67 8.33 15.55
C TRP A 62 3.83 8.43 14.28
N ILE A 63 4.49 8.45 13.12
CA ILE A 63 3.84 8.30 11.81
C ILE A 63 3.60 6.82 11.58
N ASN A 64 2.34 6.42 11.39
CA ASN A 64 1.93 5.02 11.19
C ASN A 64 2.55 4.39 9.93
N SER A 65 2.82 3.09 9.97
CA SER A 65 3.19 2.34 8.76
C SER A 65 2.00 2.21 7.81
N GLY A 66 2.27 1.87 6.54
CA GLY A 66 1.24 1.61 5.54
C GLY A 66 0.54 2.86 4.99
N ILE A 67 0.94 4.06 5.41
CA ILE A 67 0.41 5.30 4.84
C ILE A 67 0.75 5.33 3.34
N PRO A 68 -0.24 5.49 2.45
CA PRO A 68 0.03 5.75 1.04
C PRO A 68 0.81 7.05 0.89
N LEU A 69 1.97 6.97 0.24
CA LEU A 69 2.86 8.10 0.03
C LEU A 69 2.70 8.66 -1.38
N ALA A 70 2.67 9.97 -1.48
CA ALA A 70 2.59 10.70 -2.73
C ALA A 70 3.71 11.74 -2.82
N ARG A 71 4.14 12.03 -4.05
CA ARG A 71 5.19 13.01 -4.32
C ARG A 71 4.60 14.41 -4.33
N VAL A 72 5.31 15.34 -3.71
CA VAL A 72 4.99 16.77 -3.79
C VAL A 72 5.70 17.35 -5.02
N ASN A 73 4.93 18.00 -5.88
CA ASN A 73 5.36 18.55 -7.17
C ASN A 73 5.43 20.10 -7.16
N SER A 74 5.05 20.76 -6.06
CA SER A 74 5.13 22.22 -5.95
C SER A 74 5.16 22.69 -4.49
N GLY A 75 5.64 23.91 -4.25
CA GLY A 75 5.62 24.56 -2.94
C GLY A 75 6.83 24.22 -2.07
N GLU A 76 6.72 24.46 -0.76
CA GLU A 76 7.83 24.34 0.20
C GLU A 76 8.45 22.94 0.23
N TYR A 77 7.65 21.91 0.01
CA TYR A 77 8.06 20.51 0.12
C TYR A 77 8.28 19.84 -1.24
N GLU A 78 8.42 20.60 -2.32
CA GLU A 78 8.64 20.07 -3.67
C GLU A 78 9.82 19.07 -3.70
N GLY A 79 9.58 17.91 -4.31
CA GLY A 79 10.55 16.81 -4.39
C GLY A 79 10.55 15.87 -3.20
N LEU A 80 9.85 16.20 -2.10
CA LEU A 80 9.68 15.34 -0.94
C LEU A 80 8.39 14.50 -1.05
N PHE A 81 8.25 13.54 -0.14
CA PHE A 81 7.07 12.71 -0.01
C PHE A 81 6.22 13.10 1.20
N GLY A 82 4.90 13.05 1.03
CA GLY A 82 3.92 13.21 2.10
C GLY A 82 2.81 12.16 1.98
N PRO A 83 1.82 12.18 2.89
CA PRO A 83 0.66 11.32 2.75
C PRO A 83 -0.13 11.68 1.49
N TYR A 84 -0.57 10.66 0.75
CA TYR A 84 -1.55 10.81 -0.33
C TYR A 84 -2.80 11.49 0.22
N ASP A 85 -3.22 12.55 -0.46
CA ASP A 85 -4.37 13.34 -0.05
C ASP A 85 -5.12 13.76 -1.32
N PRO A 86 -6.33 13.21 -1.58
CA PRO A 86 -7.10 13.53 -2.78
C PRO A 86 -7.55 15.00 -2.82
N ASP A 87 -7.57 15.69 -1.68
CA ASP A 87 -7.94 17.11 -1.60
C ASP A 87 -6.71 18.04 -1.71
N ALA A 88 -5.49 17.49 -1.82
CA ALA A 88 -4.30 18.30 -1.97
C ALA A 88 -4.23 18.96 -3.36
N THR A 89 -3.44 20.03 -3.44
CA THR A 89 -3.19 20.78 -4.69
C THR A 89 -1.71 20.86 -5.02
N ASP A 90 -0.87 20.09 -4.32
CA ASP A 90 0.59 20.16 -4.35
C ASP A 90 1.22 18.96 -5.09
N GLY A 91 0.40 18.13 -5.75
CA GLY A 91 0.80 16.90 -6.46
C GLY A 91 0.43 15.63 -5.70
N ARG A 92 0.19 15.71 -4.38
CA ARG A 92 -0.13 14.54 -3.56
C ARG A 92 -1.48 13.88 -3.88
N GLN A 93 -2.36 14.56 -4.58
CA GLN A 93 -3.64 14.06 -5.06
C GLN A 93 -3.51 13.16 -6.31
N GLU A 94 -2.39 13.22 -7.02
CA GLU A 94 -2.28 12.67 -8.38
C GLU A 94 -1.99 11.16 -8.39
N LYS A 95 -1.09 10.70 -7.52
CA LYS A 95 -0.54 9.33 -7.62
C LYS A 95 0.03 8.83 -6.30
N ILE A 96 -0.34 7.62 -5.92
CA ILE A 96 0.25 6.87 -4.82
C ILE A 96 1.50 6.17 -5.34
N TRP A 97 2.66 6.57 -4.87
CA TRP A 97 3.95 6.01 -5.29
C TRP A 97 4.33 4.75 -4.53
N GLY A 98 3.80 4.59 -3.33
CA GLY A 98 4.10 3.46 -2.47
C GLY A 98 3.46 3.60 -1.11
N LEU A 99 3.82 2.69 -0.22
CA LEU A 99 3.38 2.69 1.17
C LEU A 99 4.57 2.89 2.09
N LEU A 100 4.40 3.65 3.16
CA LEU A 100 5.43 3.80 4.18
C LEU A 100 5.72 2.44 4.84
N GLU A 101 6.95 1.96 4.73
CA GLU A 101 7.31 0.58 5.09
C GLU A 101 7.29 0.32 6.59
N SER A 102 7.68 1.33 7.37
CA SER A 102 7.86 1.24 8.82
C SER A 102 7.32 2.49 9.50
N GLN A 103 6.82 2.31 10.72
CA GLN A 103 6.46 3.42 11.60
C GLN A 103 7.68 4.30 11.88
N ILE A 104 7.48 5.62 11.91
CA ILE A 104 8.56 6.61 12.11
C ILE A 104 8.31 7.40 13.39
N GLU A 105 9.31 7.42 14.28
CA GLU A 105 9.30 8.26 15.46
C GLU A 105 9.59 9.72 15.11
N CYS A 106 8.77 10.62 15.64
CA CYS A 106 8.85 12.04 15.39
C CYS A 106 8.89 12.81 16.71
N ASN A 107 9.84 13.74 16.82
CA ASN A 107 9.95 14.67 17.93
C ASN A 107 9.05 15.88 17.67
N VAL A 108 8.19 16.20 18.64
CA VAL A 108 7.37 17.40 18.65
C VAL A 108 8.20 18.55 19.20
N LYS A 109 8.44 19.56 18.36
CA LYS A 109 9.12 20.80 18.75
C LYS A 109 8.17 21.97 18.61
N PHE A 110 8.51 23.11 19.22
CA PHE A 110 7.77 24.35 19.00
C PHE A 110 7.70 24.75 17.52
N SER A 111 8.73 24.42 16.74
CA SER A 111 8.78 24.64 15.29
C SER A 111 8.00 23.61 14.46
N GLY A 112 7.29 22.67 15.09
CA GLY A 112 6.55 21.59 14.43
C GLY A 112 7.22 20.22 14.56
N LEU A 113 6.84 19.31 13.67
CA LEU A 113 7.25 17.90 13.71
C LEU A 113 8.64 17.71 13.09
N THR A 114 9.52 16.99 13.79
CA THR A 114 10.86 16.66 13.28
C THR A 114 11.15 15.17 13.40
N VAL A 115 11.91 14.62 12.46
CA VAL A 115 12.39 13.23 12.48
C VAL A 115 13.92 13.23 12.56
N GLY A 116 14.49 12.19 13.17
CA GLY A 116 15.95 12.05 13.28
C GLY A 116 16.61 11.94 11.90
N GLU A 117 16.09 11.04 11.07
CA GLU A 117 16.46 10.93 9.66
C GLU A 117 15.19 10.98 8.80
N PRO A 118 15.07 11.93 7.84
CA PRO A 118 13.89 12.05 7.00
C PRO A 118 13.86 11.02 5.87
N MET A 119 14.92 10.22 5.73
CA MET A 119 14.98 9.15 4.75
C MET A 119 14.30 7.89 5.32
N VAL A 120 13.25 7.44 4.64
CA VAL A 120 12.41 6.33 5.08
C VAL A 120 12.29 5.29 3.99
N GLY A 121 12.01 4.04 4.38
CA GLY A 121 11.64 3.00 3.43
C GLY A 121 10.22 3.23 2.90
N MET A 122 10.08 3.29 1.58
CA MET A 122 8.81 3.23 0.89
C MET A 122 8.73 1.92 0.13
N ARG A 123 7.74 1.10 0.48
CA ARG A 123 7.37 -0.06 -0.31
C ARG A 123 6.73 0.41 -1.61
N TYR A 124 7.24 -0.06 -2.74
CA TYR A 124 6.66 0.23 -4.05
C TYR A 124 6.04 -1.02 -4.69
N ARG A 125 6.15 -2.20 -4.08
CA ARG A 125 5.46 -3.39 -4.55
C ARG A 125 5.11 -4.37 -3.44
N GLY A 126 4.09 -5.19 -3.70
CA GLY A 126 3.72 -6.30 -2.86
C GLY A 126 2.22 -6.50 -2.79
N ASP A 127 1.84 -7.60 -2.17
CA ASP A 127 0.45 -7.90 -1.89
C ASP A 127 0.08 -7.18 -0.58
N ILE A 128 -1.09 -6.55 -0.55
CA ILE A 128 -1.54 -5.73 0.58
C ILE A 128 -3.01 -5.97 0.85
N ARG A 129 -3.47 -5.63 2.06
CA ARG A 129 -4.89 -5.54 2.37
C ARG A 129 -5.30 -4.07 2.40
N LYS A 130 -5.83 -3.55 1.28
CA LYS A 130 -6.14 -2.11 1.10
C LYS A 130 -7.06 -1.58 2.19
N ARG A 131 -8.01 -2.41 2.66
CA ARG A 131 -8.98 -2.05 3.71
C ARG A 131 -8.35 -1.71 5.07
N TYR A 132 -7.10 -2.13 5.31
CA TYR A 132 -6.38 -1.86 6.57
C TYR A 132 -5.36 -0.73 6.45
N LEU A 133 -5.30 -0.02 5.31
CA LEU A 133 -4.43 1.14 5.18
C LEU A 133 -4.92 2.29 6.08
N PRO A 134 -4.01 3.07 6.70
CA PRO A 134 -4.42 4.22 7.52
C PRO A 134 -5.22 5.26 6.74
N VAL A 135 -4.87 5.45 5.46
CA VAL A 135 -5.71 6.14 4.48
C VAL A 135 -6.09 5.15 3.41
N ILE A 136 -7.37 4.82 3.34
CA ILE A 136 -7.94 3.96 2.32
C ILE A 136 -8.17 4.82 1.07
N PRO A 137 -7.44 4.60 -0.03
CA PRO A 137 -7.66 5.34 -1.26
C PRO A 137 -8.98 4.95 -1.91
N ALA A 138 -9.56 5.87 -2.69
CA ALA A 138 -10.71 5.59 -3.53
C ALA A 138 -10.39 4.48 -4.55
N ASP A 139 -11.43 3.87 -5.13
CA ASP A 139 -11.27 2.76 -6.07
C ASP A 139 -10.63 3.20 -7.40
N ASP A 140 -10.75 4.47 -7.75
CA ASP A 140 -10.15 5.11 -8.92
C ASP A 140 -8.80 5.80 -8.62
N ALA A 141 -8.26 5.66 -7.41
CA ALA A 141 -6.96 6.20 -7.07
C ALA A 141 -5.86 5.60 -7.96
N VAL A 142 -4.93 6.44 -8.42
CA VAL A 142 -3.84 6.03 -9.30
C VAL A 142 -2.66 5.51 -8.48
N TRP A 143 -2.20 4.30 -8.77
CA TRP A 143 -1.05 3.67 -8.12
C TRP A 143 0.14 3.57 -9.06
N GLY A 144 1.33 3.99 -8.60
CA GLY A 144 2.59 3.93 -9.32
C GLY A 144 3.45 2.71 -9.03
N GLY A 145 3.21 2.02 -7.92
CA GLY A 145 3.89 0.79 -7.54
C GLY A 145 3.33 -0.46 -8.24
N ASP A 146 3.72 -1.65 -7.80
CA ASP A 146 3.11 -2.92 -8.20
C ASP A 146 2.41 -3.59 -7.02
N PHE A 147 1.12 -3.29 -6.86
CA PHE A 147 0.34 -3.73 -5.71
C PHE A 147 -0.85 -4.59 -6.12
N TRP A 148 -1.10 -5.62 -5.30
CA TRP A 148 -2.30 -6.43 -5.35
C TRP A 148 -3.09 -6.26 -4.06
N ASP A 149 -4.40 -6.07 -4.18
CA ASP A 149 -5.31 -6.07 -3.04
C ASP A 149 -5.74 -7.50 -2.74
N ILE A 150 -5.61 -7.89 -1.49
CA ILE A 150 -5.91 -9.21 -0.96
C ILE A 150 -7.00 -9.08 0.09
N ASP A 151 -7.96 -9.99 0.09
CA ASP A 151 -8.98 -10.06 1.13
C ASP A 151 -8.47 -10.73 2.43
N GLU A 152 -9.40 -10.95 3.37
CA GLU A 152 -9.11 -11.58 4.66
C GLU A 152 -8.85 -13.08 4.54
N ASP A 153 -9.38 -13.70 3.48
CA ASP A 153 -9.26 -15.13 3.18
C ASP A 153 -8.03 -15.43 2.29
N ASN A 154 -7.17 -14.43 2.06
CA ASN A 154 -5.96 -14.50 1.25
C ASN A 154 -6.21 -14.68 -0.26
N THR A 155 -7.36 -14.23 -0.74
CA THR A 155 -7.71 -14.20 -2.17
C THR A 155 -7.35 -12.85 -2.77
N ILE A 156 -6.79 -12.87 -3.98
CA ILE A 156 -6.53 -11.67 -4.76
C ILE A 156 -7.87 -11.06 -5.21
N ILE A 157 -8.14 -9.84 -4.75
CA ILE A 157 -9.30 -9.03 -5.14
C ILE A 157 -9.01 -8.34 -6.48
N ALA A 158 -7.92 -7.59 -6.55
CA ALA A 158 -7.60 -6.75 -7.71
C ALA A 158 -6.12 -6.40 -7.78
N LYS A 159 -5.63 -6.12 -9.00
CA LYS A 159 -4.37 -5.39 -9.17
C LYS A 159 -4.66 -3.90 -9.01
N LEU A 160 -4.01 -3.26 -8.03
CA LEU A 160 -4.19 -1.84 -7.72
C LEU A 160 -3.36 -0.95 -8.67
N SER A 161 -2.21 -1.45 -9.11
CA SER A 161 -1.42 -0.80 -10.13
C SER A 161 -1.97 -1.08 -11.52
N LEU A 162 -2.79 -0.16 -11.99
CA LEU A 162 -3.01 -0.03 -13.42
C LEU A 162 -1.70 0.52 -13.99
N THR A 163 -0.94 -0.35 -14.64
CA THR A 163 0.18 0.04 -15.50
C THR A 163 -0.30 1.25 -16.28
N GLU A 164 0.41 2.38 -16.14
CA GLU A 164 0.04 3.69 -16.70
C GLU A 164 -0.70 3.53 -18.02
N ALA A 165 -1.85 4.19 -18.15
CA ALA A 165 -2.75 4.11 -19.31
C ALA A 165 -1.99 3.77 -20.61
N GLY A 166 -2.00 2.49 -21.02
CA GLY A 166 -1.31 2.04 -22.24
C GLY A 166 -0.47 0.75 -22.17
N GLY A 167 -0.29 0.11 -21.02
CA GLY A 167 0.41 -1.18 -20.94
C GLY A 167 -0.54 -2.36 -20.75
N SER A 168 -0.82 -3.14 -21.79
CA SER A 168 -1.41 -4.47 -21.61
C SER A 168 -0.42 -5.35 -20.83
N SER A 169 -0.55 -5.39 -19.51
CA SER A 169 0.08 -6.44 -18.73
C SER A 169 -0.58 -7.75 -19.15
N GLN A 170 0.02 -8.48 -20.11
CA GLN A 170 -0.17 -9.92 -20.11
C GLN A 170 0.31 -10.38 -18.74
N ALA A 171 -0.63 -10.72 -17.86
CA ALA A 171 -0.28 -11.39 -16.62
C ALA A 171 0.43 -12.68 -17.03
N THR A 172 1.76 -12.70 -16.99
CA THR A 172 2.52 -13.90 -17.25
C THR A 172 2.21 -14.87 -16.12
N VAL A 173 1.37 -15.85 -16.41
CA VAL A 173 1.04 -16.95 -15.51
C VAL A 173 2.32 -17.78 -15.38
N PRO A 174 2.93 -17.89 -14.18
CA PRO A 174 4.14 -18.68 -14.01
C PRO A 174 3.91 -20.12 -14.47
N ASP A 175 4.91 -20.74 -15.09
CA ASP A 175 4.81 -22.11 -15.58
C ASP A 175 4.38 -23.07 -14.47
N GLY A 176 3.39 -23.91 -14.76
CA GLY A 176 2.84 -24.88 -13.81
C GLY A 176 1.95 -24.29 -12.70
N SER A 177 1.73 -22.99 -12.66
CA SER A 177 0.92 -22.36 -11.59
C SER A 177 -0.58 -22.65 -11.68
N ILE A 178 -1.10 -23.04 -12.86
CA ILE A 178 -2.48 -23.51 -13.04
C ILE A 178 -2.54 -25.01 -12.79
N THR A 179 -2.91 -25.38 -11.56
CA THR A 179 -3.14 -26.77 -11.17
C THR A 179 -4.59 -27.18 -11.43
N THR A 180 -4.86 -28.48 -11.40
CA THR A 180 -6.22 -29.02 -11.55
C THR A 180 -7.20 -28.45 -10.53
N ALA A 181 -6.76 -28.23 -9.29
CA ALA A 181 -7.59 -27.64 -8.23
C ALA A 181 -8.05 -26.20 -8.52
N LYS A 182 -7.32 -25.47 -9.37
CA LYS A 182 -7.68 -24.10 -9.80
C LYS A 182 -8.67 -24.08 -10.96
N LEU A 183 -8.95 -25.24 -11.58
CA LEU A 183 -9.90 -25.40 -12.68
C LEU A 183 -11.17 -26.09 -12.16
N ALA A 184 -12.22 -25.32 -11.94
CA ALA A 184 -13.53 -25.88 -11.61
C ALA A 184 -14.06 -26.79 -12.74
N ASN A 185 -14.93 -27.73 -12.41
CA ASN A 185 -15.60 -28.56 -13.41
C ASN A 185 -16.37 -27.67 -14.42
N GLY A 186 -16.10 -27.87 -15.71
CA GLY A 186 -16.67 -27.03 -16.77
C GLY A 186 -16.02 -25.65 -16.92
N ALA A 187 -14.91 -25.36 -16.23
CA ALA A 187 -14.20 -24.09 -16.38
C ALA A 187 -13.66 -23.87 -17.80
N VAL A 188 -13.22 -24.94 -18.47
CA VAL A 188 -12.76 -24.95 -19.87
C VAL A 188 -13.87 -25.51 -20.75
N THR A 189 -14.56 -24.65 -21.49
CA THR A 189 -15.64 -25.01 -22.42
C THR A 189 -15.18 -24.85 -23.87
N THR A 190 -15.94 -25.42 -24.81
CA THR A 190 -15.69 -25.27 -26.25
C THR A 190 -15.67 -23.81 -26.68
N GLU A 191 -16.59 -22.99 -26.15
CA GLU A 191 -16.67 -21.55 -26.45
C GLU A 191 -15.45 -20.75 -25.97
N LYS A 192 -14.76 -21.23 -24.93
CA LYS A 192 -13.55 -20.60 -24.40
C LYS A 192 -12.28 -21.02 -25.13
N LEU A 193 -12.35 -22.05 -25.98
CA LEU A 193 -11.23 -22.52 -26.78
C LEU A 193 -11.35 -21.96 -28.20
N ALA A 194 -10.44 -21.07 -28.56
CA ALA A 194 -10.34 -20.62 -29.94
C ALA A 194 -10.02 -21.79 -30.89
N ASP A 195 -10.44 -21.66 -32.15
CA ASP A 195 -10.10 -22.65 -33.17
C ASP A 195 -8.59 -22.90 -33.22
N LYS A 196 -8.21 -24.19 -33.25
CA LYS A 196 -6.80 -24.64 -33.22
C LYS A 196 -6.02 -24.27 -31.95
N ALA A 197 -6.69 -23.87 -30.86
CA ALA A 197 -6.03 -23.64 -29.58
C ALA A 197 -5.36 -24.91 -29.04
N VAL A 198 -5.97 -26.08 -29.23
CA VAL A 198 -5.40 -27.40 -28.91
C VAL A 198 -5.01 -28.10 -30.21
N THR A 199 -3.70 -28.31 -30.40
CA THR A 199 -3.12 -28.98 -31.58
C THR A 199 -2.61 -30.36 -31.21
N ALA A 200 -2.42 -31.25 -32.18
CA ALA A 200 -1.86 -32.59 -31.93
C ALA A 200 -0.55 -32.55 -31.13
N ALA A 201 0.36 -31.60 -31.45
CA ALA A 201 1.62 -31.42 -30.71
C ALA A 201 1.47 -30.99 -29.24
N LYS A 202 0.28 -30.54 -28.81
CA LYS A 202 -0.01 -30.12 -27.42
C LYS A 202 -0.64 -31.25 -26.59
N VAL A 203 -0.94 -32.38 -27.21
CA VAL A 203 -1.59 -33.53 -26.58
C VAL A 203 -0.62 -34.71 -26.67
N ALA A 204 -0.39 -35.39 -25.56
CA ALA A 204 0.47 -36.57 -25.57
C ALA A 204 -0.20 -37.73 -26.34
N ASP A 205 0.61 -38.58 -26.98
CA ASP A 205 0.12 -39.73 -27.74
C ASP A 205 -0.74 -40.66 -26.88
N GLY A 206 -1.87 -41.12 -27.43
CA GLY A 206 -2.80 -42.03 -26.76
C GLY A 206 -3.72 -41.38 -25.71
N VAL A 207 -3.62 -40.06 -25.45
CA VAL A 207 -4.52 -39.36 -24.51
C VAL A 207 -5.93 -39.19 -25.08
N ILE A 208 -6.07 -39.10 -26.41
CA ILE A 208 -7.37 -39.09 -27.06
C ILE A 208 -7.75 -40.54 -27.39
N PRO A 209 -8.80 -41.12 -26.77
CA PRO A 209 -9.26 -42.45 -27.11
C PRO A 209 -9.64 -42.50 -28.59
N SER A 210 -9.09 -43.45 -29.34
CA SER A 210 -9.50 -43.70 -30.73
C SER A 210 -10.84 -44.41 -30.74
N GLY A 211 -11.93 -43.66 -30.57
CA GLY A 211 -13.27 -44.21 -30.66
C GLY A 211 -14.38 -43.19 -30.46
N LYS A 212 -15.35 -43.21 -31.38
CA LYS A 212 -16.75 -43.16 -30.96
C LYS A 212 -17.16 -44.55 -30.50
#